data_AF-G4TUC3-F1
#
_entry.id   AF-G4TUC3-F1
#
_cell.length_a   1.000
_cell.length_b   1.000
_cell.length_c   1.000
_cell.angle_alpha   90.00
_cell.angle_beta   90.00
_cell.angle_gamma   90.00
#
_symmetry.space_group_name_H-M   'P 1'
#
loop_
_entity.id
_entity.type
_entity.pdbx_description
1 polymer ?
#
loop_
_entity_poly.entity_id
_entity_poly.type
_entity_poly.pdbx_seq_one_letter_code
_entity_poly.pdbx_strand_id
1 'polypeptide(L)'
;MLRKTSLAASVITRSGQDEHQLQEIPRTESPTGIDVNELPNKYQDYTLPPAVQTAMSSWIKNANGLALIMTLFAAVQIVVIQILPPLVDPDGVSKNSTLWKTTRWFVYAGILFHLGGAGSSMATILQAAHLPSRGLTMALEQPDSLPHRVYQKGANIPVELLVDIAEYDLLCSWGLQRRWNACAVHMVFCFYLGFICSFISLTLWVWAAEVELGIAPAALLLPLAVVAGSTAHYVLIG
;
A
#
# COMPACT_ATOMS: atom_id res chain seq x y z
N MET A 1 16.32 -36.11 3.17
CA MET A 1 17.50 -35.25 3.43
C MET A 1 17.13 -34.25 4.52
N LEU A 2 17.52 -34.58 5.75
CA LEU A 2 17.23 -33.84 6.98
C LEU A 2 18.48 -33.07 7.39
N ARG A 3 18.42 -31.76 7.53
CA ARG A 3 19.49 -30.96 8.14
C ARG A 3 19.03 -30.42 9.48
N LYS A 4 19.59 -31.01 10.54
CA LYS A 4 19.60 -30.53 11.93
C LYS A 4 20.67 -29.44 12.07
N THR A 5 20.33 -28.34 12.73
CA THR A 5 21.23 -27.35 13.37
C THR A 5 20.40 -26.75 14.52
N SER A 6 20.46 -27.15 15.79
CA SER A 6 21.55 -27.36 16.75
C SER A 6 22.38 -26.09 17.07
N LEU A 7 22.05 -25.53 18.24
CA LEU A 7 22.89 -24.87 19.25
C LEU A 7 23.61 -23.55 18.91
N ALA A 8 23.25 -22.49 19.66
CA ALA A 8 24.18 -21.83 20.59
C ALA A 8 23.43 -20.81 21.47
N ALA A 9 23.15 -21.21 22.71
CA ALA A 9 22.91 -20.29 23.81
C ALA A 9 24.27 -19.96 24.43
N SER A 10 24.68 -18.70 24.41
CA SER A 10 25.86 -18.23 25.15
C SER A 10 25.46 -17.13 26.11
N VAL A 11 25.42 -17.53 27.38
CA VAL A 11 25.47 -16.70 28.58
C VAL A 11 26.71 -15.80 28.53
N ILE A 12 26.51 -14.49 28.64
CA ILE A 12 27.56 -13.55 29.06
C ILE A 12 26.98 -12.68 30.17
N THR A 13 27.17 -13.13 31.40
CA THR A 13 27.25 -12.30 32.60
C THR A 13 28.63 -11.64 32.62
N ARG A 14 28.69 -10.30 32.59
CA ARG A 14 29.89 -9.58 33.03
C ARG A 14 29.50 -8.38 33.87
N SER A 15 29.82 -8.52 35.15
CA SER A 15 29.90 -7.51 36.21
C SER A 15 31.13 -6.61 36.01
N GLY A 16 31.05 -5.37 36.50
CA GLY A 16 32.11 -4.34 36.52
C GLY A 16 31.59 -3.04 35.91
N GLN A 17 30.99 -2.12 36.65
CA GLN A 17 31.61 -1.24 37.65
C GLN A 17 32.73 -0.39 37.05
N ASP A 18 32.34 0.65 36.29
CA ASP A 18 33.13 1.83 36.02
C ASP A 18 32.23 3.06 36.26
N GLU A 19 32.28 3.57 37.48
CA GLU A 19 31.78 4.91 37.83
C GLU A 19 32.68 5.95 37.15
N HIS A 20 32.40 6.21 35.87
CA HIS A 20 32.97 7.36 35.19
C HIS A 20 32.35 8.63 35.76
N GLN A 21 33.19 9.40 36.46
CA GLN A 21 32.93 10.77 36.84
C GLN A 21 32.40 11.56 35.63
N LEU A 22 31.13 11.90 35.66
CA LEU A 22 30.51 12.87 34.76
C LEU A 22 31.13 14.22 35.06
N GLN A 23 32.18 14.54 34.31
CA GLN A 23 32.71 15.88 34.18
C GLN A 23 31.57 16.74 33.62
N GLU A 24 31.06 17.66 34.44
CA GLU A 24 30.06 18.65 34.03
C GLU A 24 30.61 19.41 32.82
N ILE A 25 30.07 19.09 31.63
CA ILE A 25 30.29 19.87 30.43
C ILE A 25 29.72 21.26 30.72
N PRO A 26 30.52 22.34 30.65
CA PRO A 26 30.02 23.69 30.86
C PRO A 26 28.88 23.93 29.87
N ARG A 27 27.66 24.17 30.38
CA ARG A 27 26.53 24.60 29.58
C ARG A 27 26.95 25.85 28.83
N THR A 28 27.30 25.68 27.56
CA THR A 28 27.47 26.78 26.64
C THR A 28 26.07 27.33 26.46
N GLU A 29 25.83 28.52 27.02
CA GLU A 29 24.56 29.23 26.89
C GLU A 29 24.23 29.35 25.41
N SER A 30 23.21 28.60 24.99
CA SER A 30 22.68 28.66 23.63
C SER A 30 22.12 30.07 23.41
N PRO A 31 22.64 30.85 22.46
CA PRO A 31 22.22 32.22 22.23
C PRO A 31 20.93 32.24 21.41
N THR A 32 19.81 31.87 22.01
CA THR A 32 18.47 32.23 21.52
C THR A 32 17.49 32.12 22.68
N GLY A 33 17.00 33.28 23.14
CA GLY A 33 15.94 33.40 24.14
C GLY A 33 14.63 32.82 23.63
N ILE A 34 14.51 31.51 23.73
CA ILE A 34 13.26 30.79 23.59
C ILE A 34 12.71 30.64 25.00
N ASP A 35 11.61 31.35 25.30
CA ASP A 35 10.91 31.21 26.57
C ASP A 35 10.42 29.77 26.71
N VAL A 36 11.07 29.02 27.59
CA VAL A 36 10.82 27.59 27.84
C VAL A 36 9.39 27.35 28.35
N ASN A 37 8.71 28.40 28.81
CA ASN A 37 7.33 28.32 29.28
C ASN A 37 6.27 28.55 28.18
N GLU A 38 6.61 29.15 27.03
CA GLU A 38 5.68 29.32 25.90
C GLU A 38 5.65 28.12 24.95
N LEU A 39 6.78 27.40 24.81
CA LEU A 39 6.87 26.22 23.95
C LEU A 39 5.93 25.06 24.28
N PRO A 40 5.70 24.67 25.55
CA PRO A 40 4.90 23.49 25.87
C PRO A 40 3.48 23.60 25.34
N ASN A 41 2.90 24.81 25.34
CA ASN A 41 1.48 24.99 25.07
C ASN A 41 1.14 24.83 23.57
N LYS A 42 2.04 25.27 22.67
CA LYS A 42 1.77 25.27 21.22
C LYS A 42 1.85 23.88 20.57
N TYR A 43 2.61 22.95 21.18
CA TYR A 43 2.78 21.59 20.68
C TYR A 43 1.83 20.58 21.31
N GLN A 44 1.23 20.90 22.46
CA GLN A 44 0.22 20.06 23.11
C GLN A 44 -1.01 19.90 22.22
N ASP A 45 -1.41 20.96 21.52
CA ASP A 45 -2.56 20.97 20.60
C ASP A 45 -2.12 20.90 19.12
N TYR A 46 -1.09 20.11 18.82
CA TYR A 46 -0.62 19.97 17.44
C TYR A 46 -1.69 19.35 16.53
N THR A 47 -2.17 20.13 15.56
CA THR A 47 -3.20 19.74 14.60
C THR A 47 -2.72 20.03 13.19
N LEU A 48 -2.65 19.02 12.32
CA LEU A 48 -2.18 19.15 10.93
C LEU A 48 -2.90 20.29 10.19
N PRO A 49 -2.22 21.03 9.29
CA PRO A 49 -2.90 22.06 8.51
C PRO A 49 -4.00 21.43 7.64
N PRO A 50 -5.13 22.12 7.41
CA PRO A 50 -6.28 21.57 6.69
C PRO A 50 -5.95 20.99 5.31
N ALA A 51 -5.00 21.59 4.58
CA ALA A 51 -4.55 21.09 3.29
C ALA A 51 -3.89 19.71 3.40
N VAL A 52 -2.99 19.53 4.36
CA VAL A 52 -2.29 18.26 4.61
C VAL A 52 -3.27 17.21 5.14
N GLN A 53 -4.20 17.62 6.01
CA GLN A 53 -5.24 16.73 6.52
C GLN A 53 -6.17 16.24 5.40
N THR A 54 -6.55 17.13 4.49
CA THR A 54 -7.38 16.79 3.32
C THR A 54 -6.67 15.79 2.42
N ALA A 55 -5.43 16.08 2.01
CA ALA A 55 -4.62 15.18 1.18
C ALA A 55 -4.46 13.80 1.85
N MET A 56 -4.03 13.77 3.12
CA MET A 56 -3.90 12.52 3.89
C MET A 56 -5.22 11.75 3.95
N SER A 57 -6.35 12.42 4.22
CA SER A 57 -7.66 11.78 4.30
C SER A 57 -8.14 11.23 2.96
N SER A 58 -7.82 11.91 1.86
CA SER A 58 -8.10 11.47 0.49
C SER A 58 -7.38 10.15 0.20
N TRP A 59 -6.08 10.10 0.47
CA TRP A 59 -5.27 8.89 0.29
C TRP A 59 -5.72 7.72 1.16
N ILE A 60 -6.08 7.96 2.42
CA ILE A 60 -6.62 6.92 3.31
C ILE A 60 -7.94 6.36 2.77
N LYS A 61 -8.86 7.24 2.33
CA LYS A 61 -10.14 6.82 1.75
C LYS A 61 -9.94 6.00 0.48
N ASN A 62 -9.06 6.46 -0.42
CA ASN A 62 -8.75 5.75 -1.67
C ASN A 62 -8.12 4.38 -1.41
N ALA A 63 -7.14 4.31 -0.52
CA ALA A 63 -6.49 3.05 -0.16
C ALA A 63 -7.49 2.08 0.50
N ASN A 64 -8.37 2.57 1.37
CA ASN A 64 -9.40 1.73 2.00
C ASN A 64 -10.40 1.18 0.97
N GLY A 65 -10.85 2.02 0.04
CA GLY A 65 -11.72 1.61 -1.06
C GLY A 65 -11.09 0.50 -1.91
N LEU A 66 -9.82 0.69 -2.31
CA LEU A 66 -9.08 -0.32 -3.09
C LEU A 66 -8.88 -1.62 -2.31
N ALA A 67 -8.55 -1.56 -1.02
CA ALA A 67 -8.41 -2.75 -0.17
C ALA A 67 -9.69 -3.59 -0.14
N LEU A 68 -10.84 -2.93 0.04
CA LEU A 68 -12.15 -3.58 0.05
C LEU A 68 -12.47 -4.22 -1.29
N ILE A 69 -12.27 -3.49 -2.40
CA ILE A 69 -12.53 -4.01 -3.75
C ILE A 69 -11.65 -5.25 -4.01
N MET A 70 -10.35 -5.17 -3.76
CA MET A 70 -9.45 -6.31 -3.98
C MET A 70 -9.83 -7.52 -3.12
N THR A 71 -10.18 -7.30 -1.86
CA THR A 71 -10.60 -8.39 -0.95
C THR A 71 -11.88 -9.05 -1.45
N LEU A 72 -12.86 -8.27 -1.92
CA LEU A 72 -14.10 -8.78 -2.51
C LEU A 72 -13.83 -9.60 -3.78
N PHE A 73 -12.98 -9.10 -4.68
CA PHE A 73 -12.62 -9.85 -5.88
C PHE A 73 -11.88 -11.15 -5.55
N ALA A 74 -10.96 -11.14 -4.59
CA ALA A 74 -10.29 -12.35 -4.12
C ALA A 74 -11.31 -13.37 -3.58
N ALA A 75 -12.28 -12.93 -2.78
CA ALA A 75 -13.34 -13.79 -2.27
C ALA A 75 -14.19 -14.40 -3.39
N VAL A 76 -14.58 -13.61 -4.40
CA VAL A 76 -15.32 -14.09 -5.58
C VAL A 76 -14.51 -15.14 -6.34
N GLN A 77 -13.21 -14.92 -6.56
CA GLN A 77 -12.34 -15.88 -7.23
C GLN A 77 -12.22 -17.21 -6.46
N ILE A 78 -12.17 -17.15 -5.12
CA ILE A 78 -12.19 -18.36 -4.27
C ILE A 78 -13.52 -19.10 -4.41
N VAL A 79 -14.66 -18.40 -4.47
CA VAL A 79 -15.95 -19.07 -4.68
C VAL A 79 -16.01 -19.71 -6.07
N VAL A 80 -15.54 -19.02 -7.11
CA VAL A 80 -15.47 -19.55 -8.48
C VAL A 80 -14.66 -20.85 -8.51
N ILE A 81 -13.49 -20.91 -7.87
CA ILE A 81 -12.66 -22.13 -7.87
C ILE A 81 -13.32 -23.33 -7.18
N GLN A 82 -14.24 -23.09 -6.24
CA GLN A 82 -14.98 -24.13 -5.53
C GLN A 82 -16.16 -24.67 -6.33
N ILE A 83 -16.84 -23.81 -7.10
CA ILE A 83 -18.00 -24.19 -7.92
C ILE A 83 -17.57 -24.94 -9.18
N LEU A 84 -16.37 -24.65 -9.70
CA LEU A 84 -15.88 -25.24 -10.93
C LEU A 84 -15.67 -26.76 -10.78
N PRO A 85 -16.49 -27.61 -11.44
CA PRO A 85 -16.26 -29.03 -11.44
C PRO A 85 -14.92 -29.33 -12.16
N PRO A 86 -14.18 -30.37 -11.74
CA PRO A 86 -13.03 -30.80 -12.51
C PRO A 86 -13.51 -31.23 -13.92
N LEU A 87 -13.00 -30.58 -14.98
CA LEU A 87 -13.19 -30.98 -16.38
C LEU A 87 -12.43 -32.29 -16.71
N VAL A 88 -12.55 -33.29 -15.84
CA VAL A 88 -11.91 -34.60 -16.00
C VAL A 88 -12.99 -35.56 -16.47
N ASP A 89 -12.87 -35.98 -17.73
CA ASP A 89 -13.67 -37.07 -18.26
C ASP A 89 -13.53 -38.31 -17.36
N PRO A 90 -14.63 -39.05 -17.08
CA PRO A 90 -14.58 -40.28 -16.29
C PRO A 90 -13.65 -41.35 -16.89
N ASP A 91 -13.34 -41.24 -18.18
CA ASP A 91 -12.47 -42.16 -18.92
C ASP A 91 -10.97 -41.82 -18.83
N GLY A 92 -10.59 -40.76 -18.10
CA GLY A 92 -9.19 -40.40 -17.83
C GLY A 92 -8.41 -39.81 -19.02
N VAL A 93 -9.01 -39.69 -20.20
CA VAL A 93 -8.39 -39.11 -21.40
C VAL A 93 -8.77 -37.63 -21.53
N SER A 94 -8.17 -36.79 -20.70
CA SER A 94 -8.48 -35.36 -20.65
C SER A 94 -7.91 -34.61 -21.87
N LYS A 95 -8.75 -34.27 -22.86
CA LYS A 95 -8.36 -33.34 -23.96
C LYS A 95 -8.13 -31.90 -23.46
N ASN A 96 -8.63 -31.53 -22.27
CA ASN A 96 -8.59 -30.17 -21.72
C ASN A 96 -7.72 -29.99 -20.45
N SER A 97 -6.87 -30.96 -20.07
CA SER A 97 -6.09 -30.89 -18.82
C SER A 97 -5.14 -29.68 -18.73
N THR A 98 -4.52 -29.31 -19.85
CA THR A 98 -3.62 -28.15 -19.88
C THR A 98 -4.39 -26.85 -19.66
N LEU A 99 -5.52 -26.66 -20.34
CA LEU A 99 -6.35 -25.47 -20.19
C LEU A 99 -6.85 -25.34 -18.74
N TRP A 100 -7.33 -26.43 -18.15
CA TRP A 100 -7.78 -26.45 -16.75
C TRP A 100 -6.67 -26.09 -15.75
N LYS A 101 -5.46 -26.63 -15.94
CA LYS A 101 -4.29 -26.28 -15.12
C LYS A 101 -3.93 -24.80 -15.26
N THR A 102 -3.95 -24.27 -16.48
CA THR A 102 -3.66 -22.87 -16.75
C THR A 102 -4.71 -21.94 -16.12
N THR A 103 -6.00 -22.27 -16.23
CA THR A 103 -7.08 -21.51 -15.56
C THR A 103 -6.85 -21.43 -14.06
N ARG A 104 -6.58 -22.57 -13.40
CA ARG A 104 -6.29 -22.59 -11.96
C ARG A 104 -5.09 -21.74 -11.58
N TRP A 105 -4.02 -21.79 -12.38
CA TRP A 105 -2.84 -20.98 -12.14
C TRP A 105 -3.17 -19.48 -12.16
N PHE A 106 -3.94 -19.02 -13.16
CA PHE A 106 -4.37 -17.61 -13.24
C PHE A 106 -5.33 -17.21 -12.11
N VAL A 107 -6.24 -18.10 -11.69
CA VAL A 107 -7.12 -17.84 -10.54
C VAL A 107 -6.28 -17.67 -9.26
N TYR A 108 -5.34 -18.58 -8.98
CA TYR A 108 -4.48 -18.48 -7.80
C TYR A 108 -3.58 -17.24 -7.85
N ALA A 109 -2.99 -16.93 -9.00
CA ALA A 109 -2.20 -15.72 -9.19
C ALA A 109 -3.06 -14.46 -8.93
N GLY A 110 -4.27 -14.41 -9.48
CA GLY A 110 -5.22 -13.31 -9.25
C GLY A 110 -5.55 -13.11 -7.77
N ILE A 111 -5.85 -14.19 -7.05
CA ILE A 111 -6.12 -14.16 -5.60
C ILE A 111 -4.90 -13.61 -4.85
N LEU A 112 -3.70 -14.10 -5.16
CA LEU A 112 -2.46 -13.64 -4.50
C LEU A 112 -2.19 -12.17 -4.78
N PHE A 113 -2.40 -11.68 -6.01
CA PHE A 113 -2.23 -10.26 -6.33
C PHE A 113 -3.27 -9.39 -5.61
N HIS A 114 -4.54 -9.79 -5.56
CA HIS A 114 -5.55 -9.04 -4.82
C HIS A 114 -5.28 -8.99 -3.31
N LEU A 115 -4.87 -10.10 -2.69
CA LEU A 115 -4.48 -10.11 -1.28
C LEU A 115 -3.21 -9.28 -1.02
N GLY A 116 -2.21 -9.39 -1.89
CA GLY A 116 -0.99 -8.58 -1.81
C GLY A 116 -1.26 -7.09 -1.97
N GLY A 117 -2.15 -6.73 -2.90
CA GLY A 117 -2.62 -5.37 -3.09
C GLY A 117 -3.38 -4.85 -1.87
N ALA A 118 -4.32 -5.62 -1.32
CA ALA A 118 -5.07 -5.26 -0.12
C ALA A 118 -4.14 -5.08 1.11
N GLY A 119 -3.17 -5.97 1.29
CA GLY A 119 -2.14 -5.81 2.32
C GLY A 119 -1.31 -4.54 2.14
N SER A 120 -0.96 -4.21 0.88
CA SER A 120 -0.23 -2.99 0.55
C SER A 120 -1.05 -1.73 0.81
N SER A 121 -2.35 -1.75 0.48
CA SER A 121 -3.28 -0.67 0.82
C SER A 121 -3.31 -0.42 2.33
N MET A 122 -3.41 -1.48 3.13
CA MET A 122 -3.39 -1.36 4.59
C MET A 122 -2.07 -0.77 5.11
N ALA A 123 -0.93 -1.18 4.53
CA ALA A 123 0.37 -0.61 4.85
C ALA A 123 0.46 0.89 4.50
N THR A 124 -0.14 1.31 3.39
CA THR A 124 -0.23 2.72 2.97
C THR A 124 -1.09 3.52 3.94
N ILE A 125 -2.24 2.98 4.38
CA ILE A 125 -3.11 3.59 5.40
C ILE A 125 -2.37 3.77 6.72
N LEU A 126 -1.68 2.74 7.20
CA LEU A 126 -0.95 2.80 8.46
C LEU A 126 0.16 3.86 8.41
N GLN A 127 0.92 3.92 7.30
CA GLN A 127 1.94 4.94 7.11
C GLN A 127 1.36 6.36 7.07
N ALA A 128 0.22 6.56 6.42
CA ALA A 128 -0.47 7.85 6.40
C ALA A 128 -1.01 8.23 7.80
N ALA A 129 -1.54 7.26 8.56
CA ALA A 129 -2.04 7.49 9.92
C ALA A 129 -0.95 7.94 10.91
N HIS A 130 0.32 7.59 10.67
CA HIS A 130 1.46 8.06 11.48
C HIS A 130 1.99 9.45 11.11
N LEU A 131 1.46 10.08 10.05
CA LEU A 131 1.93 11.38 9.58
C LEU A 131 1.81 12.50 10.64
N PRO A 132 0.71 12.64 11.41
CA PRO A 132 0.62 13.69 12.43
C PRO A 132 1.75 13.60 13.47
N SER A 133 2.04 12.40 13.98
CA SER A 133 3.09 12.16 14.97
C SER A 133 4.49 12.47 14.41
N ARG A 134 4.74 12.11 13.14
CA ARG A 134 6.01 12.42 12.47
C ARG A 134 6.16 13.91 12.18
N GLY A 135 5.09 14.55 11.73
CA GLY A 135 5.07 16.00 11.50
C GLY A 135 5.37 16.78 12.78
N LEU A 136 4.79 16.35 13.91
CA LEU A 136 5.11 16.90 15.23
C LEU A 136 6.59 16.70 15.60
N THR A 137 7.10 15.48 15.44
CA THR A 137 8.51 15.17 15.74
C THR A 137 9.45 16.03 14.88
N MET A 138 9.17 16.17 13.58
CA MET A 138 9.95 17.03 12.69
C MET A 138 9.84 18.52 13.06
N ALA A 139 8.66 18.98 13.47
CA ALA A 139 8.48 20.36 13.93
C ALA A 139 9.31 20.69 15.18
N LEU A 140 9.53 19.69 16.06
CA LEU A 140 10.34 19.83 17.27
C LEU A 140 11.84 19.68 17.01
N GLU A 141 12.25 18.68 16.24
CA GLU A 141 13.66 18.31 16.08
C GLU A 141 14.38 19.05 14.95
N GLN A 142 13.67 19.51 13.92
CA GLN A 142 14.27 20.03 12.69
C GLN A 142 13.82 21.48 12.41
N PRO A 143 14.66 22.50 12.74
CA PRO A 143 14.32 23.91 12.57
C PRO A 143 14.05 24.35 11.13
N ASP A 144 14.69 23.68 10.17
CA ASP A 144 14.56 23.98 8.75
C ASP A 144 13.40 23.22 8.08
N SER A 145 12.71 22.34 8.83
CA SER A 145 11.59 21.58 8.31
C SER A 145 10.39 22.48 8.03
N LEU A 146 9.61 22.10 7.01
CA LEU A 146 8.40 22.82 6.65
C LEU A 146 7.37 22.84 7.81
N PRO A 147 7.10 21.72 8.52
CA PRO A 147 6.27 21.74 9.72
C PRO A 147 6.75 22.77 10.75
N HIS A 148 8.05 22.81 11.06
CA HIS A 148 8.58 23.79 12.01
C HIS A 148 8.29 25.23 11.58
N ARG A 149 8.52 25.57 10.31
CA ARG A 149 8.28 26.92 9.78
C ARG A 149 6.80 27.32 9.83
N VAL A 150 5.89 26.39 9.52
CA VAL A 150 4.45 26.66 9.56
C VAL A 150 3.98 26.85 10.99
N TYR A 151 4.35 25.96 11.93
CA TYR A 151 3.85 26.03 13.31
C TYR A 151 4.57 27.07 14.18
N GLN A 152 5.89 27.20 14.09
CA GLN A 152 6.62 28.18 14.89
C GLN A 152 6.50 29.58 14.30
N LYS A 153 6.80 29.73 13.01
CA LYS A 153 6.95 31.03 12.36
C LYS A 153 5.66 31.54 11.69
N GLY A 154 4.59 30.73 11.66
CA GLY A 154 3.35 31.09 10.98
C GLY A 154 3.53 31.25 9.46
N ALA A 155 4.53 30.58 8.88
CA ALA A 155 4.80 30.67 7.46
C ALA A 155 3.67 29.99 6.65
N ASN A 156 3.34 30.57 5.50
CA ASN A 156 2.39 29.97 4.57
C ASN A 156 3.01 28.75 3.86
N ILE A 157 2.15 27.78 3.52
CA ILE A 157 2.52 26.64 2.68
C ILE A 157 2.76 27.15 1.25
N PRO A 158 3.88 26.79 0.60
CA PRO A 158 4.13 27.13 -0.80
C PRO A 158 2.98 26.70 -1.70
N VAL A 159 2.55 27.60 -2.60
CA VAL A 159 1.40 27.36 -3.51
C VAL A 159 1.68 26.19 -4.45
N GLU A 160 2.94 25.97 -4.79
CA GLU A 160 3.39 24.87 -5.65
C GLU A 160 3.07 23.50 -5.03
N LEU A 161 3.05 23.40 -3.70
CA LEU A 161 2.71 22.19 -2.96
C LEU A 161 1.20 22.01 -2.73
N LEU A 162 0.40 23.05 -2.99
CA LEU A 162 -1.05 23.04 -2.87
C LEU A 162 -1.76 22.56 -4.16
N VAL A 163 -1.02 22.40 -5.26
CA VAL A 163 -1.54 21.87 -6.52
C VAL A 163 -1.70 20.35 -6.42
N ASP A 164 -2.79 19.80 -6.94
CA ASP A 164 -3.16 18.37 -6.87
C ASP A 164 -2.02 17.40 -7.28
N ILE A 165 -1.22 17.79 -8.28
CA ILE A 165 -0.10 16.98 -8.78
C ILE A 165 1.02 16.81 -7.71
N ALA A 166 1.14 17.77 -6.80
CA ALA A 166 2.17 17.84 -5.77
C ALA A 166 1.70 17.32 -4.39
N GLU A 167 0.53 16.69 -4.28
CA GLU A 167 0.04 16.14 -3.01
C GLU A 167 1.05 15.19 -2.35
N TYR A 168 1.74 14.36 -3.13
CA TYR A 168 2.77 13.46 -2.61
C TYR A 168 3.95 14.23 -2.02
N ASP A 169 4.43 15.26 -2.72
CA ASP A 169 5.55 16.08 -2.28
C ASP A 169 5.18 16.88 -1.01
N LEU A 170 3.93 17.35 -0.93
CA LEU A 170 3.37 17.96 0.27
C LEU A 170 3.46 16.97 1.43
N LEU A 171 2.94 15.74 1.29
CA LEU A 171 2.98 14.76 2.37
C LEU A 171 4.42 14.35 2.73
N CYS A 172 5.32 14.23 1.76
CA CYS A 172 6.74 13.96 2.00
C CYS A 172 7.44 15.08 2.77
N SER A 173 7.14 16.35 2.48
CA SER A 173 7.66 17.49 3.25
C SER A 173 7.17 17.52 4.70
N TRP A 174 6.07 16.81 5.00
CA TRP A 174 5.52 16.58 6.35
C TRP A 174 6.01 15.29 7.03
N GLY A 175 6.96 14.56 6.45
CA GLY A 175 7.56 13.38 7.07
C GLY A 175 7.00 12.04 6.59
N LEU A 176 6.27 12.02 5.47
CA LEU A 176 5.91 10.76 4.80
C LEU A 176 7.17 10.07 4.26
N GLN A 177 7.35 8.79 4.57
CA GLN A 177 8.53 8.02 4.16
C GLN A 177 8.52 7.75 2.65
N ARG A 178 9.70 7.77 2.01
CA ARG A 178 9.86 7.41 0.58
C ARG A 178 9.32 6.01 0.24
N ARG A 179 9.35 5.08 1.20
CA ARG A 179 8.80 3.71 1.04
C ARG A 179 7.28 3.71 0.81
N TRP A 180 6.57 4.77 1.22
CA TRP A 180 5.15 4.91 0.98
C TRP A 180 4.82 4.89 -0.51
N ASN A 181 5.62 5.57 -1.35
CA ASN A 181 5.39 5.59 -2.79
C ASN A 181 5.57 4.19 -3.40
N ALA A 182 6.58 3.44 -2.94
CA ALA A 182 6.74 2.05 -3.36
C ALA A 182 5.53 1.19 -2.98
N CYS A 183 4.95 1.38 -1.78
CA CYS A 183 3.72 0.70 -1.36
C CYS A 183 2.50 1.11 -2.20
N ALA A 184 2.36 2.40 -2.52
CA ALA A 184 1.27 2.92 -3.34
C ALA A 184 1.35 2.38 -4.78
N VAL A 185 2.53 2.42 -5.39
CA VAL A 185 2.77 1.84 -6.73
C VAL A 185 2.53 0.33 -6.72
N HIS A 186 3.02 -0.39 -5.70
CA HIS A 186 2.78 -1.83 -5.56
C HIS A 186 1.28 -2.15 -5.42
N MET A 187 0.53 -1.37 -4.62
CA MET A 187 -0.92 -1.49 -4.49
C MET A 187 -1.63 -1.38 -5.85
N VAL A 188 -1.32 -0.34 -6.63
CA VAL A 188 -1.92 -0.11 -7.96
C VAL A 188 -1.51 -1.20 -8.94
N PHE A 189 -0.24 -1.60 -8.93
CA PHE A 189 0.27 -2.67 -9.76
C PHE A 189 -0.44 -4.01 -9.49
N CYS A 190 -0.55 -4.40 -8.22
CA CYS A 190 -1.27 -5.61 -7.80
C CYS A 190 -2.74 -5.57 -8.19
N PHE A 191 -3.39 -4.41 -8.08
CA PHE A 191 -4.78 -4.24 -8.50
C PHE A 191 -4.96 -4.56 -10.00
N TYR A 192 -4.17 -3.93 -10.87
CA TYR A 192 -4.28 -4.16 -12.32
C TYR A 192 -3.90 -5.58 -12.72
N LEU A 193 -2.82 -6.13 -12.15
CA LEU A 193 -2.37 -7.47 -12.49
C LEU A 193 -3.37 -8.53 -12.01
N GLY A 194 -3.95 -8.36 -10.82
CA GLY A 194 -5.02 -9.21 -10.31
C GLY A 194 -6.26 -9.16 -11.20
N PHE A 195 -6.64 -7.97 -11.68
CA PHE A 195 -7.73 -7.80 -12.65
C PHE A 195 -7.42 -8.56 -13.94
N ILE A 196 -6.27 -8.33 -14.58
CA ILE A 196 -5.85 -9.04 -15.80
C ILE A 196 -5.89 -10.56 -15.62
N CYS A 197 -5.32 -11.08 -14.53
CA CYS A 197 -5.38 -12.52 -14.21
C CYS A 197 -6.82 -13.02 -14.07
N SER A 198 -7.70 -12.23 -13.43
CA SER A 198 -9.12 -12.54 -13.29
C SER A 198 -9.80 -12.66 -14.65
N PHE A 199 -9.59 -11.69 -15.54
CA PHE A 199 -10.13 -11.71 -16.90
C PHE A 199 -9.65 -12.91 -17.69
N ILE A 200 -8.34 -13.16 -17.71
CA ILE A 200 -7.77 -14.32 -18.42
C ILE A 200 -8.37 -15.62 -17.88
N SER A 201 -8.47 -15.75 -16.55
CA SER A 201 -9.05 -16.95 -15.93
C SER A 201 -10.52 -17.18 -16.32
N LEU A 202 -11.33 -16.12 -16.34
CA LEU A 202 -12.73 -16.18 -16.74
C LEU A 202 -12.87 -16.50 -18.23
N THR A 203 -12.07 -15.87 -19.08
CA THR A 203 -12.01 -16.14 -20.52
C THR A 203 -11.67 -17.60 -20.81
N LEU A 204 -10.61 -18.13 -20.17
CA LEU A 204 -10.23 -19.53 -20.34
C LEU A 204 -11.34 -20.46 -19.84
N TRP A 205 -11.99 -20.12 -18.73
CA TRP A 205 -13.09 -20.92 -18.22
C TRP A 205 -14.30 -20.95 -19.18
N VAL A 206 -14.75 -19.79 -19.66
CA VAL A 206 -15.86 -19.70 -20.62
C VAL A 206 -15.52 -20.45 -21.90
N TRP A 207 -14.30 -20.28 -22.41
CA TRP A 207 -13.82 -21.02 -23.57
C TRP A 207 -13.90 -22.54 -23.35
N ALA A 208 -13.50 -23.01 -22.16
CA ALA A 208 -13.59 -24.43 -21.82
C ALA A 208 -15.04 -24.94 -21.85
N ALA A 209 -15.96 -24.17 -21.27
CA ALA A 209 -17.38 -24.50 -21.22
C ALA A 209 -18.05 -24.49 -22.60
N GLU A 210 -17.70 -23.52 -23.46
CA GLU A 210 -18.22 -23.42 -24.83
C GLU A 210 -17.76 -24.58 -25.71
N VAL A 211 -16.51 -25.02 -25.57
CA VAL A 211 -15.98 -26.20 -26.28
C VAL A 211 -16.75 -27.47 -25.90
N GLU A 212 -17.15 -27.61 -24.63
CA GLU A 212 -17.97 -28.74 -24.17
C GLU A 212 -19.43 -28.63 -24.65
N LEU A 213 -19.99 -27.42 -24.74
CA LEU A 213 -21.38 -27.17 -25.14
C LEU A 213 -21.57 -27.04 -26.66
N GLY A 214 -20.50 -26.92 -27.45
CA GLY A 214 -20.56 -26.79 -28.91
C GLY A 214 -21.08 -25.45 -29.42
N ILE A 215 -20.99 -24.37 -28.62
CA ILE A 215 -21.51 -23.03 -28.94
C ILE A 215 -20.36 -22.13 -29.41
N ALA A 216 -20.59 -21.28 -30.42
CA ALA A 216 -19.57 -20.39 -30.98
C ALA A 216 -19.19 -19.23 -30.02
N PRO A 217 -17.92 -18.78 -30.00
CA PRO A 217 -17.33 -17.94 -28.93
C PRO A 217 -17.69 -16.44 -29.01
N ALA A 218 -18.89 -16.11 -29.49
CA ALA A 218 -19.30 -14.72 -29.74
C ALA A 218 -19.56 -13.92 -28.45
N ALA A 219 -19.90 -14.58 -27.32
CA ALA A 219 -20.15 -13.92 -26.04
C ALA A 219 -18.87 -13.33 -25.40
N LEU A 220 -17.70 -13.81 -25.84
CA LEU A 220 -16.39 -13.55 -25.26
C LEU A 220 -15.82 -12.16 -25.62
N LEU A 221 -16.27 -11.56 -26.73
CA LEU A 221 -15.79 -10.26 -27.19
C LEU A 221 -16.46 -9.09 -26.46
N LEU A 222 -17.63 -9.28 -25.87
CA LEU A 222 -18.42 -8.18 -25.30
C LEU A 222 -17.76 -7.56 -24.06
N PRO A 223 -17.34 -8.32 -23.03
CA PRO A 223 -16.74 -7.73 -21.83
C PRO A 223 -15.36 -7.14 -22.12
N LEU A 224 -14.59 -7.79 -23.00
CA LEU A 224 -13.27 -7.34 -23.45
C LEU A 224 -13.37 -6.01 -24.23
N ALA A 225 -14.34 -5.89 -25.14
CA ALA A 225 -14.60 -4.64 -25.85
C ALA A 225 -15.08 -3.52 -24.92
N VAL A 226 -15.88 -3.84 -23.91
CA VAL A 226 -16.36 -2.85 -22.92
C VAL A 226 -15.22 -2.36 -22.02
N VAL A 227 -14.34 -3.24 -21.55
CA VAL A 227 -13.20 -2.87 -20.70
C VAL A 227 -12.10 -2.15 -21.50
N ALA A 228 -11.78 -2.62 -22.72
CA ALA A 228 -10.84 -1.94 -23.60
C ALA A 228 -11.37 -0.58 -24.06
N GLY A 229 -12.68 -0.50 -24.36
CA GLY A 229 -13.33 0.75 -24.74
C GLY A 229 -13.37 1.77 -23.61
N SER A 230 -13.67 1.34 -22.37
CA SER A 230 -13.73 2.25 -21.23
C SER A 230 -12.35 2.78 -20.85
N THR A 231 -11.33 1.91 -20.79
CA THR A 231 -9.95 2.34 -20.48
C THR A 231 -9.37 3.27 -21.55
N ALA A 232 -9.61 3.01 -22.84
CA ALA A 232 -9.20 3.91 -23.91
C ALA A 232 -9.91 5.28 -23.81
N HIS A 233 -11.17 5.32 -23.41
CA HIS A 233 -11.92 6.56 -23.23
C HIS A 233 -11.38 7.41 -22.09
N TYR A 234 -11.06 6.80 -20.94
CA TYR A 234 -10.47 7.52 -19.80
C TYR A 234 -9.08 8.09 -20.10
N VAL A 235 -8.26 7.39 -20.89
CA VAL A 235 -6.92 7.86 -21.30
C VAL A 235 -6.97 8.97 -22.35
N LEU A 236 -8.05 9.06 -23.15
CA LEU A 236 -8.21 10.09 -24.18
C LEU A 236 -8.82 11.40 -23.64
N ILE A 237 -9.43 11.39 -22.46
CA ILE A 237 -10.14 12.54 -21.88
C ILE A 237 -9.42 13.14 -20.67
N GLY A 238 -8.59 12.36 -19.97
CA GLY A 238 -7.70 12.87 -18.91
C GLY A 238 -6.38 13.37 -19.47
#